data_AF-A0A6B2C3B1-F1
#
_entry.id   AF-A0A6B2C3B1-F1
#
_cell.length_a   1.000
_cell.length_b   1.000
_cell.length_c   1.000
_cell.angle_alpha   90.00
_cell.angle_beta   90.00
_cell.angle_gamma   90.00
#
_symmetry.space_group_name_H-M   'P 1'
#
loop_
_entity.id
_entity.type
_entity.pdbx_description
1 polymer ?
#
loop_
_entity_poly.entity_id
_entity_poly.type
_entity_poly.pdbx_seq_one_letter_code
_entity_poly.pdbx_strand_id
1 'polypeptide(L)'
;MTIMKQMRIKLPLIAESVAEFVLSDVNNLFSIMPFKVKVEDKKDNTYIIKAKFLDFEGPIKVSINTIRTPGGILYIEATFDGETSVGMGLVGYKEKVTSKLALEAIPAAGGVELTISVSYSSPYEKEREKELEKLFAKIVESFGENIVKFYASRPQPIPKKEEKAPVIVSLPVEKIVPEKKEAMTTQPAVKPEEKPLKQEVEARKEEAIKPTTLEDRLSSKLGDSSFVLQLLDKSSSLEVEITKVTEAYLSSLINKVGSKDSFILVSCKRQADKLRAVVGSEGILGIWAEIGYTQYLGMEALAQAKDIEFTCASYVVKGITL
;
A
#
# COMPACT_ATOMS: atom_id res chain seq x y z
N MET A 1 0.48 -8.10 -2.15
CA MET A 1 1.23 -8.65 -1.01
C MET A 1 1.03 -7.65 0.14
N THR A 2 1.55 -7.85 1.35
CA THR A 2 1.51 -6.83 2.41
C THR A 2 2.82 -6.91 3.15
N ILE A 3 3.58 -5.81 3.24
CA ILE A 3 4.78 -5.78 4.07
C ILE A 3 4.36 -5.48 5.51
N MET A 4 4.86 -6.28 6.45
CA MET A 4 4.65 -6.10 7.88
C MET A 4 6.00 -6.12 8.60
N LYS A 5 6.23 -5.14 9.48
CA LYS A 5 7.36 -5.11 10.41
C LYS A 5 6.79 -5.08 11.83
N GLN A 6 7.43 -5.80 12.75
CA GLN A 6 6.99 -5.93 14.13
C GLN A 6 8.18 -5.91 15.10
N MET A 7 7.96 -5.40 16.30
CA MET A 7 8.94 -5.38 17.38
C MET A 7 8.25 -5.60 18.71
N ARG A 8 8.91 -6.36 19.59
CA ARG A 8 8.43 -6.64 20.94
C ARG A 8 9.31 -5.94 21.96
N ILE A 9 8.68 -5.29 22.94
CA ILE A 9 9.32 -4.49 23.97
C ILE A 9 8.74 -4.90 25.33
N LYS A 10 9.60 -5.05 26.34
CA LYS A 10 9.15 -5.24 27.72
C LYS A 10 9.14 -3.91 28.43
N LEU A 11 8.01 -3.55 29.03
CA LEU A 11 7.84 -2.32 29.78
C LEU A 11 7.50 -2.66 31.23
N PRO A 12 8.10 -1.99 32.22
CA PRO A 12 7.75 -2.14 33.64
C PRO A 12 6.46 -1.36 33.97
N LEU A 13 5.43 -1.55 33.15
CA LEU A 13 4.12 -0.89 33.24
C LEU A 13 3.03 -1.96 33.17
N ILE A 14 1.84 -1.67 33.70
CA ILE A 14 0.67 -2.53 33.50
C ILE A 14 0.04 -2.29 32.12
N ALA A 15 -0.66 -3.27 31.56
CA ALA A 15 -1.25 -3.16 30.23
C ALA A 15 -2.27 -2.00 30.13
N GLU A 16 -3.00 -1.74 31.21
CA GLU A 16 -3.96 -0.63 31.32
C GLU A 16 -3.28 0.74 31.18
N SER A 17 -2.04 0.87 31.65
CA SER A 17 -1.24 2.08 31.49
C SER A 17 -0.88 2.32 30.02
N VAL A 18 -0.50 1.28 29.28
CA VAL A 18 -0.25 1.43 27.85
C VAL A 18 -1.55 1.82 27.12
N ALA A 19 -2.67 1.24 27.52
CA ALA A 19 -4.00 1.62 27.01
C ALA A 19 -4.32 3.08 27.27
N GLU A 20 -4.14 3.53 28.51
CA GLU A 20 -4.46 4.89 28.93
C GLU A 20 -3.59 5.90 28.17
N PHE A 21 -2.30 5.62 27.99
CA PHE A 21 -1.42 6.49 27.20
C PHE A 21 -1.98 6.72 25.79
N VAL A 22 -2.36 5.66 25.08
CA VAL A 22 -2.79 5.75 23.68
C VAL A 22 -4.24 6.22 23.53
N LEU A 23 -5.13 5.86 24.47
CA LEU A 23 -6.58 6.11 24.38
C LEU A 23 -7.04 7.40 25.08
N SER A 24 -6.27 7.92 26.03
CA SER A 24 -6.65 9.14 26.78
C SER A 24 -6.68 10.38 25.89
N ASP A 25 -5.80 10.44 24.89
CA ASP A 25 -5.78 11.48 23.88
C ASP A 25 -5.26 10.89 22.56
N VAL A 26 -6.01 11.09 21.48
CA VAL A 26 -5.56 10.71 20.13
C VAL A 26 -4.26 11.41 19.74
N ASN A 27 -3.99 12.59 20.33
CA ASN A 27 -2.72 13.28 20.14
C ASN A 27 -1.54 12.47 20.66
N ASN A 28 -1.72 11.56 21.61
CA ASN A 28 -0.67 10.65 22.07
C ASN A 28 -0.39 9.55 21.02
N LEU A 29 -1.43 9.05 20.35
CA LEU A 29 -1.25 8.15 19.19
C LEU A 29 -0.59 8.88 18.01
N PHE A 30 -0.88 10.17 17.82
CA PHE A 30 -0.21 10.96 16.79
C PHE A 30 1.19 11.44 17.20
N SER A 31 1.49 11.56 18.50
CA SER A 31 2.82 11.97 18.96
C SER A 31 3.87 10.87 18.77
N ILE A 32 3.45 9.59 18.75
CA ILE A 32 4.34 8.47 18.41
C ILE A 32 4.66 8.41 16.91
N MET A 33 3.93 9.16 16.07
CA MET A 33 4.27 9.30 14.66
C MET A 33 5.48 10.23 14.52
N PRO A 34 6.49 9.87 13.72
CA PRO A 34 7.69 10.69 13.55
C PRO A 34 7.49 11.91 12.64
N PHE A 35 6.25 12.35 12.47
CA PHE A 35 5.84 13.42 11.58
C PHE A 35 4.75 14.27 12.23
N LYS A 36 4.68 15.54 11.81
CA LYS A 36 3.64 16.45 12.29
C LYS A 36 2.30 16.04 11.71
N VAL A 37 1.34 15.77 12.59
CA VAL A 37 -0.05 15.48 12.27
C VAL A 37 -0.90 16.68 12.62
N LYS A 38 -1.73 17.14 11.68
CA LYS A 38 -2.79 18.12 11.94
C LYS A 38 -4.14 17.44 11.75
N VAL A 39 -4.94 17.37 12.80
CA VAL A 39 -6.33 16.90 12.72
C VAL A 39 -7.19 18.01 12.10
N GLU A 40 -7.89 17.69 11.01
CA GLU A 40 -8.79 18.61 10.32
C GLU A 40 -10.25 18.37 10.71
N ASP A 41 -10.63 17.12 10.91
CA ASP A 41 -11.97 16.72 11.31
C ASP A 41 -11.95 15.43 12.15
N LYS A 42 -12.98 15.26 12.99
CA LYS A 42 -13.18 14.10 13.85
C LYS A 42 -14.66 13.71 13.88
N LYS A 43 -14.94 12.45 13.55
CA LYS A 43 -16.24 11.81 13.73
C LYS A 43 -16.06 10.44 14.37
N ASP A 44 -16.54 10.28 15.60
CA ASP A 44 -16.40 9.06 16.39
C ASP A 44 -14.92 8.63 16.51
N ASN A 45 -14.61 7.41 16.05
CA ASN A 45 -13.26 6.84 16.00
C ASN A 45 -12.55 7.06 14.65
N THR A 46 -13.11 7.92 13.80
CA THR A 46 -12.54 8.28 12.49
C THR A 46 -12.04 9.72 12.50
N TYR A 47 -10.84 9.94 11.98
CA TYR A 47 -10.16 11.23 11.92
C TYR A 47 -9.78 11.54 10.48
N ILE A 48 -9.88 12.81 10.10
CA ILE A 48 -9.26 13.31 8.87
C ILE A 48 -8.03 14.12 9.28
N ILE A 49 -6.86 13.71 8.82
CA ILE A 49 -5.59 14.34 9.17
C ILE A 49 -4.84 14.84 7.94
N LYS A 50 -4.01 15.85 8.11
CA LYS A 50 -2.91 16.17 7.20
C LYS A 50 -1.59 15.80 7.84
N ALA A 51 -0.81 14.98 7.15
CA ALA A 51 0.54 14.61 7.53
C ALA A 51 1.47 14.78 6.32
N LYS A 52 2.73 15.14 6.58
CA LYS A 52 3.79 15.16 5.55
C LYS A 52 4.67 13.94 5.76
N PHE A 53 4.21 12.77 5.31
CA PHE A 53 4.95 11.52 5.47
C PHE A 53 4.47 10.44 4.49
N LEU A 54 5.36 9.50 4.09
CA LEU A 54 5.10 8.46 3.06
C LEU A 54 4.52 9.02 1.74
N ASP A 55 4.86 10.25 1.39
CA ASP A 55 4.35 10.96 0.21
C ASP A 55 2.82 11.00 0.09
N PHE A 56 2.10 10.84 1.21
CA PHE A 56 0.66 11.03 1.24
C PHE A 56 0.30 12.44 0.73
N GLU A 57 -0.57 12.48 -0.27
CA GLU A 57 -1.10 13.68 -0.88
C GLU A 57 -2.50 13.96 -0.34
N GLY A 58 -2.61 15.04 0.43
CA GLY A 58 -3.91 15.53 0.90
C GLY A 58 -4.37 14.91 2.22
N PRO A 59 -5.70 14.92 2.49
CA PRO A 59 -6.25 14.43 3.75
C PRO A 59 -6.19 12.90 3.82
N ILE A 60 -5.67 12.39 4.93
CA ILE A 60 -5.60 10.95 5.25
C ILE A 60 -6.75 10.64 6.20
N LYS A 61 -7.52 9.60 5.89
CA LYS A 61 -8.55 9.07 6.78
C LYS A 61 -7.92 8.06 7.74
N VAL A 62 -8.05 8.31 9.03
CA VAL A 62 -7.55 7.43 10.09
C VAL A 62 -8.72 6.82 10.85
N SER A 63 -8.78 5.49 10.90
CA SER A 63 -9.79 4.77 11.69
C SER A 63 -9.10 4.03 12.82
N ILE A 64 -9.56 4.24 14.06
CA ILE A 64 -8.97 3.62 15.25
C ILE A 64 -9.94 2.58 15.81
N ASN A 65 -9.45 1.36 15.97
CA ASN A 65 -10.17 0.29 16.62
C ASN A 65 -9.44 -0.12 17.91
N THR A 66 -10.20 -0.50 18.93
CA THR A 66 -9.67 -0.92 20.23
C THR A 66 -10.43 -2.14 20.70
N ILE A 67 -9.69 -3.20 20.99
CA ILE A 67 -10.23 -4.48 21.47
C ILE A 67 -9.60 -4.78 22.82
N ARG A 68 -10.44 -5.10 23.80
CA ARG A 68 -10.03 -5.62 25.11
C ARG A 68 -10.51 -7.05 25.23
N THR A 69 -9.61 -7.99 25.47
CA THR A 69 -9.98 -9.40 25.62
C THR A 69 -10.04 -9.81 27.10
N PRO A 70 -10.82 -10.85 27.43
CA PRO A 70 -10.75 -11.50 28.74
C PRO A 70 -9.32 -12.02 28.95
N GLY A 71 -8.62 -11.49 29.95
CA GLY A 71 -7.19 -11.75 30.19
C GLY A 71 -6.29 -10.51 30.19
N GLY A 72 -6.86 -9.32 29.96
CA GLY A 72 -6.13 -8.06 30.07
C GLY A 72 -5.26 -7.73 28.85
N ILE A 73 -5.37 -8.50 27.76
CA ILE A 73 -4.73 -8.15 26.50
C ILE A 73 -5.48 -6.97 25.89
N LEU A 74 -4.72 -5.95 25.54
CA LEU A 74 -5.22 -4.79 24.84
C LEU A 74 -4.65 -4.77 23.43
N TYR A 75 -5.53 -4.62 22.45
CA TYR A 75 -5.16 -4.42 21.06
C TYR A 75 -5.71 -3.08 20.56
N ILE A 76 -4.84 -2.25 19.99
CA ILE A 76 -5.20 -0.99 19.33
C ILE A 76 -4.72 -1.07 17.89
N GLU A 77 -5.61 -0.79 16.93
CA GLU A 77 -5.26 -0.71 15.51
C GLU A 77 -5.67 0.64 14.96
N ALA A 78 -4.74 1.35 14.34
CA ALA A 78 -4.99 2.56 13.57
C ALA A 78 -4.75 2.26 12.08
N THR A 79 -5.78 2.42 11.27
CA THR A 79 -5.72 2.26 9.81
C THR A 79 -5.67 3.64 9.16
N PHE A 80 -4.70 3.87 8.28
CA PHE A 80 -4.45 5.11 7.56
C PHE A 80 -4.72 4.86 6.07
N ASP A 81 -5.78 5.47 5.56
CA ASP A 81 -6.17 5.42 4.15
C ASP A 81 -5.94 6.79 3.51
N GLY A 82 -5.16 6.83 2.43
CA GLY A 82 -4.88 8.06 1.72
C GLY A 82 -4.41 7.82 0.29
N GLU A 83 -4.10 8.90 -0.41
CA GLU A 83 -3.44 8.84 -1.72
C GLU A 83 -1.97 9.19 -1.56
N THR A 84 -1.07 8.57 -2.31
CA THR A 84 0.35 8.95 -2.39
C THR A 84 0.75 9.09 -3.85
N SER A 85 1.80 9.86 -4.13
CA SER A 85 2.48 9.78 -5.41
C SER A 85 3.51 8.64 -5.41
N VAL A 86 3.55 7.88 -6.49
CA VAL A 86 4.56 6.83 -6.73
C VAL A 86 5.16 7.03 -8.12
N GLY A 87 6.47 6.86 -8.23
CA GLY A 87 7.23 7.04 -9.47
C GLY A 87 8.17 8.25 -9.43
N MET A 88 9.02 8.37 -10.45
CA MET A 88 9.91 9.51 -10.66
C MET A 88 9.41 10.33 -11.85
N GLY A 89 9.71 11.63 -11.85
CA GLY A 89 9.47 12.50 -13.01
C GLY A 89 8.03 12.46 -13.55
N LEU A 90 7.91 12.37 -14.88
CA LEU A 90 6.60 12.34 -15.57
C LEU A 90 5.89 10.98 -15.54
N VAL A 91 6.55 9.94 -15.01
CA VAL A 91 5.98 8.59 -14.88
C VAL A 91 5.25 8.43 -13.53
N GLY A 92 5.28 9.46 -12.68
CA GLY A 92 4.55 9.50 -11.42
C GLY A 92 3.02 9.49 -11.57
N TYR A 93 2.32 8.83 -10.64
CA TYR A 93 0.85 8.92 -10.48
C TYR A 93 0.41 8.76 -9.03
N LYS A 94 -0.85 9.17 -8.79
CA LYS A 94 -1.52 9.04 -7.49
C LYS A 94 -2.06 7.63 -7.30
N GLU A 95 -1.85 7.07 -6.14
CA GLU A 95 -2.31 5.74 -5.76
C GLU A 95 -2.94 5.75 -4.38
N LYS A 96 -4.02 4.98 -4.22
CA LYS A 96 -4.61 4.73 -2.92
C LYS A 96 -3.80 3.71 -2.14
N VAL A 97 -3.44 4.07 -0.92
CA VAL A 97 -2.61 3.27 -0.05
C VAL A 97 -3.27 3.14 1.31
N THR A 98 -3.17 1.94 1.87
CA THR A 98 -3.59 1.63 3.23
C THR A 98 -2.38 1.22 4.06
N SER A 99 -2.14 1.95 5.15
CA SER A 99 -1.15 1.60 6.17
C SER A 99 -1.85 1.28 7.48
N LYS A 100 -1.28 0.39 8.29
CA LYS A 100 -1.80 0.08 9.63
C LYS A 100 -0.70 0.15 10.67
N LEU A 101 -1.03 0.73 11.82
CA LEU A 101 -0.25 0.63 13.05
C LEU A 101 -1.08 -0.17 14.06
N ALA A 102 -0.51 -1.24 14.59
CA ALA A 102 -1.10 -2.05 15.64
C ALA A 102 -0.20 -2.07 16.88
N LEU A 103 -0.83 -1.93 18.05
CA LEU A 103 -0.21 -1.99 19.36
C LEU A 103 -0.93 -3.08 20.16
N GLU A 104 -0.20 -4.12 20.54
CA GLU A 104 -0.72 -5.23 21.35
C GLU A 104 0.03 -5.27 22.69
N ALA A 105 -0.66 -5.02 23.78
CA ALA A 105 -0.13 -5.05 25.13
C ALA A 105 -0.61 -6.31 25.85
N ILE A 106 0.31 -7.23 26.15
CA ILE A 106 0.06 -8.51 26.82
C ILE A 106 0.62 -8.44 28.25
N PRO A 107 -0.21 -8.61 29.30
CA PRO A 107 0.28 -8.67 30.68
C PRO A 107 1.36 -9.74 30.88
N ALA A 108 2.45 -9.39 31.55
CA ALA A 108 3.57 -10.29 31.81
C ALA A 108 4.09 -10.14 33.26
N ALA A 109 4.86 -11.11 33.74
CA ALA A 109 5.47 -11.03 35.08
C ALA A 109 6.38 -9.80 35.17
N GLY A 110 6.06 -8.86 36.07
CA GLY A 110 6.82 -7.63 36.26
C GLY A 110 6.50 -6.48 35.30
N GLY A 111 5.43 -6.58 34.48
CA GLY A 111 5.00 -5.49 33.60
C GLY A 111 4.13 -5.94 32.42
N VAL A 112 4.46 -5.46 31.23
CA VAL A 112 3.73 -5.75 29.99
C VAL A 112 4.69 -6.00 28.84
N GLU A 113 4.37 -6.98 28.00
CA GLU A 113 5.01 -7.20 26.71
C GLU A 113 4.19 -6.46 25.64
N LEU A 114 4.78 -5.43 25.04
CA LEU A 114 4.18 -4.63 23.99
C LEU A 114 4.72 -5.08 22.63
N THR A 115 3.83 -5.50 21.73
CA THR A 115 4.13 -5.67 20.31
C THR A 115 3.67 -4.43 19.54
N ILE A 116 4.60 -3.81 18.81
CA ILE A 116 4.33 -2.72 17.86
C ILE A 116 4.48 -3.29 16.46
N SER A 117 3.43 -3.19 15.66
CA SER A 117 3.40 -3.70 14.28
C SER A 117 2.98 -2.61 13.32
N VAL A 118 3.72 -2.44 12.23
CA VAL A 118 3.35 -1.56 11.11
C VAL A 118 3.21 -2.41 9.86
N SER A 119 2.09 -2.28 9.18
CA SER A 119 1.89 -2.87 7.86
C SER A 119 1.57 -1.81 6.81
N TYR A 120 2.03 -2.07 5.59
CA TYR A 120 1.84 -1.22 4.44
C TYR A 120 1.38 -2.09 3.29
N SER A 121 0.26 -1.71 2.67
CA SER A 121 -0.25 -2.40 1.50
C SER A 121 -0.29 -1.47 0.30
N SER A 122 0.48 -1.83 -0.73
CA SER A 122 0.49 -1.18 -2.04
C SER A 122 1.13 -2.13 -3.08
N PRO A 123 0.69 -2.09 -4.34
CA PRO A 123 1.43 -2.70 -5.45
C PRO A 123 2.94 -2.35 -5.54
N TYR A 124 3.45 -1.31 -4.84
CA TYR A 124 4.86 -0.87 -4.90
C TYR A 124 5.64 -1.07 -3.59
N GLU A 125 5.18 -2.01 -2.78
CA GLU A 125 5.79 -2.43 -1.52
C GLU A 125 7.32 -2.57 -1.56
N LYS A 126 7.90 -3.18 -2.60
CA LYS A 126 9.36 -3.39 -2.72
C LYS A 126 10.16 -2.09 -2.86
N GLU A 127 9.60 -1.09 -3.53
CA GLU A 127 10.26 0.22 -3.73
C GLU A 127 10.25 1.02 -2.42
N ARG A 128 9.24 0.80 -1.57
CA ARG A 128 9.02 1.51 -0.30
C ARG A 128 9.54 0.78 0.94
N GLU A 129 10.04 -0.45 0.82
CA GLU A 129 10.43 -1.28 1.97
C GLU A 129 11.48 -0.59 2.87
N LYS A 130 12.53 0.01 2.28
CA LYS A 130 13.57 0.72 3.05
C LYS A 130 13.04 1.95 3.77
N GLU A 131 12.07 2.65 3.20
CA GLU A 131 11.44 3.81 3.82
C GLU A 131 10.51 3.39 4.96
N LEU A 132 9.80 2.28 4.76
CA LEU A 132 8.96 1.67 5.78
C LEU A 132 9.80 1.17 6.97
N GLU A 133 10.97 0.59 6.74
CA GLU A 133 11.90 0.20 7.81
C GLU A 133 12.37 1.40 8.63
N LYS A 134 12.75 2.49 7.96
CA LYS A 134 13.13 3.75 8.63
C LYS A 134 11.97 4.34 9.43
N LEU A 135 10.75 4.28 8.89
CA LEU A 135 9.54 4.70 9.60
C LEU A 135 9.34 3.87 10.85
N PHE A 136 9.37 2.55 10.70
CA PHE A 136 9.13 1.62 11.79
C PHE A 136 10.10 1.86 12.96
N ALA A 137 11.39 2.00 12.66
CA ALA A 137 12.41 2.31 13.66
C ALA A 137 12.09 3.62 14.42
N LYS A 138 11.68 4.68 13.69
CA LYS A 138 11.33 5.97 14.30
C LYS A 138 10.04 5.93 15.13
N ILE A 139 9.04 5.14 14.72
CA ILE A 139 7.81 4.93 15.52
C ILE A 139 8.16 4.26 16.84
N VAL A 140 8.99 3.21 16.80
CA VAL A 140 9.42 2.51 18.01
C VAL A 140 10.18 3.45 18.95
N GLU A 141 11.12 4.24 18.42
CA GLU A 141 11.89 5.22 19.19
C GLU A 141 10.98 6.28 19.81
N SER A 142 10.11 6.91 19.01
CA SER A 142 9.17 7.93 19.47
C SER A 142 8.17 7.38 20.49
N PHE A 143 7.71 6.13 20.32
CA PHE A 143 6.89 5.46 21.31
C PHE A 143 7.61 5.35 22.65
N GLY A 144 8.85 4.85 22.65
CA GLY A 144 9.67 4.71 23.85
C GLY A 144 9.87 6.04 24.59
N GLU A 145 10.18 7.12 23.87
CA GLU A 145 10.36 8.43 24.49
C GLU A 145 9.07 8.99 25.08
N ASN A 146 7.96 8.92 24.33
CA ASN A 146 6.71 9.58 24.74
C ASN A 146 6.02 8.83 25.87
N ILE A 147 6.07 7.49 25.90
CA ILE A 147 5.50 6.73 27.01
C ILE A 147 6.27 7.01 28.31
N VAL A 148 7.60 7.12 28.26
CA VAL A 148 8.42 7.48 29.43
C VAL A 148 8.07 8.89 29.92
N LYS A 149 7.96 9.87 29.02
CA LYS A 149 7.56 11.25 29.38
C LYS A 149 6.16 11.32 29.99
N PHE A 150 5.21 10.57 29.43
CA PHE A 150 3.84 10.52 29.94
C PHE A 150 3.78 9.97 31.38
N TYR A 151 4.58 8.96 31.71
CA TYR A 151 4.61 8.39 33.06
C TYR A 151 5.51 9.14 34.03
N ALA A 152 6.57 9.78 33.58
CA ALA A 152 7.41 10.64 34.41
C ALA A 152 6.69 11.91 34.88
N SER A 153 5.70 12.39 34.10
CA SER A 153 4.92 13.59 34.40
C SER A 153 3.68 13.35 35.28
N ARG A 154 3.36 12.08 35.59
CA ARG A 154 2.26 11.72 36.49
C ARG A 154 2.80 11.29 37.86
N PRO A 155 2.12 11.66 38.97
CA PRO A 155 2.45 11.08 40.27
C PRO A 155 2.24 9.56 40.16
N GLN A 156 3.31 8.80 40.36
CA GLN A 156 3.23 7.34 40.28
C GLN A 156 2.13 6.86 41.23
N PRO A 157 1.21 5.98 40.80
CA PRO A 157 0.37 5.29 41.76
C PRO A 157 1.32 4.49 42.65
N ILE A 158 1.34 4.85 43.94
CA ILE A 158 1.98 4.05 44.99
C ILE A 158 1.48 2.62 44.75
N PRO A 159 2.36 1.62 44.57
CA PRO A 159 1.90 0.25 44.43
C PRO A 159 1.06 -0.05 45.68
N LYS A 160 -0.24 -0.28 45.49
CA LYS A 160 -1.07 -0.78 46.58
C LYS A 160 -0.39 -2.07 47.02
N LYS A 161 0.15 -2.06 48.24
CA LYS A 161 0.58 -3.29 48.93
C LYS A 161 -0.50 -4.33 48.68
N GLU A 162 -0.11 -5.51 48.24
CA GLU A 162 -0.98 -6.68 48.14
C GLU A 162 -1.81 -6.75 49.42
N GLU A 163 -3.08 -6.35 49.32
CA GLU A 163 -4.05 -6.63 50.35
C GLU A 163 -4.30 -8.12 50.22
N LYS A 164 -3.63 -8.89 51.10
CA LYS A 164 -3.82 -10.33 51.21
C LYS A 164 -5.33 -10.59 51.17
N ALA A 165 -5.78 -11.31 50.14
CA ALA A 165 -7.16 -11.75 50.05
C ALA A 165 -7.55 -12.41 51.38
N PRO A 166 -8.67 -12.04 52.01
CA PRO A 166 -9.16 -12.79 53.15
C PRO A 166 -9.48 -14.20 52.66
N VAL A 167 -8.86 -15.18 53.32
CA VAL A 167 -9.20 -16.60 53.18
C VAL A 167 -10.67 -16.75 53.54
N ILE A 168 -11.52 -17.00 52.55
CA ILE A 168 -12.87 -17.48 52.79
C ILE A 168 -12.86 -18.99 52.60
N VAL A 169 -13.06 -19.65 53.74
CA VAL A 169 -13.16 -21.09 53.96
C VAL A 169 -14.39 -21.63 53.25
N SER A 170 -14.21 -22.69 52.47
CA SER A 170 -15.29 -23.48 51.85
C SER A 170 -16.15 -24.17 52.91
N LEU A 171 -17.47 -24.14 52.75
CA LEU A 171 -18.41 -25.10 53.34
C LEU A 171 -19.36 -25.65 52.26
N PRO A 172 -19.89 -26.88 52.44
CA PRO A 172 -20.12 -27.82 51.36
C PRO A 172 -21.50 -27.74 50.69
N VAL A 173 -21.52 -28.33 49.50
CA VAL A 173 -22.64 -28.54 48.57
C VAL A 173 -23.81 -29.31 49.21
N GLU A 174 -25.04 -28.89 48.91
CA GLU A 174 -26.18 -29.80 48.84
C GLU A 174 -26.76 -29.86 47.42
N LYS A 175 -26.91 -31.10 46.96
CA LYS A 175 -27.45 -31.54 45.66
C LYS A 175 -28.91 -31.11 45.50
N ILE A 176 -29.33 -30.86 44.26
CA ILE A 176 -30.44 -31.55 43.59
C ILE A 176 -30.05 -31.73 42.11
N VAL A 177 -30.26 -32.94 41.60
CA VAL A 177 -30.02 -33.45 40.24
C VAL A 177 -31.42 -33.84 39.69
N PRO A 178 -31.57 -34.35 38.45
CA PRO A 178 -31.65 -33.71 37.13
C PRO A 178 -33.01 -33.97 36.44
N GLU A 179 -33.22 -33.45 35.22
CA GLU A 179 -33.83 -34.09 34.03
C GLU A 179 -34.05 -32.98 32.98
N LYS A 180 -33.94 -33.16 31.66
CA LYS A 180 -34.09 -34.34 30.82
C LYS A 180 -33.38 -34.10 29.47
N LYS A 181 -32.84 -35.16 28.86
CA LYS A 181 -32.39 -35.22 27.47
C LYS A 181 -33.57 -35.41 26.52
N GLU A 182 -33.37 -34.98 25.27
CA GLU A 182 -33.73 -35.61 23.96
C GLU A 182 -33.90 -34.47 22.93
N ALA A 183 -33.68 -34.58 21.63
CA ALA A 183 -32.96 -35.49 20.74
C ALA A 183 -32.95 -34.77 19.35
N MET A 184 -32.16 -35.32 18.42
CA MET A 184 -31.82 -34.83 17.09
C MET A 184 -32.97 -34.75 16.04
N THR A 185 -32.68 -33.95 14.99
CA THR A 185 -33.10 -34.04 13.55
C THR A 185 -34.56 -33.76 13.18
N THR A 186 -34.87 -32.89 12.21
CA THR A 186 -34.72 -33.09 10.75
C THR A 186 -35.07 -31.81 9.96
N GLN A 187 -34.42 -31.61 8.81
CA GLN A 187 -34.87 -30.69 7.74
C GLN A 187 -36.03 -31.31 6.95
N PRO A 188 -36.78 -30.48 6.20
CA PRO A 188 -36.99 -30.80 4.79
C PRO A 188 -36.62 -29.65 3.83
N ALA A 189 -36.21 -30.09 2.64
CA ALA A 189 -35.74 -29.33 1.50
C ALA A 189 -36.83 -28.47 0.84
N VAL A 190 -36.41 -27.29 0.34
CA VAL A 190 -37.15 -26.52 -0.66
C VAL A 190 -36.22 -26.28 -1.85
N LYS A 191 -36.61 -26.85 -3.01
CA LYS A 191 -36.07 -26.54 -4.33
C LYS A 191 -36.33 -25.07 -4.69
N PRO A 192 -35.45 -24.45 -5.49
CA PRO A 192 -35.92 -23.58 -6.56
C PRO A 192 -35.52 -24.10 -7.94
N GLU A 193 -36.48 -24.01 -8.85
CA GLU A 193 -36.39 -24.32 -10.28
C GLU A 193 -35.43 -23.39 -11.05
N GLU A 194 -34.76 -23.97 -12.05
CA GLU A 194 -34.23 -23.29 -13.24
C GLU A 194 -35.36 -22.52 -13.97
N LYS A 195 -35.21 -21.32 -14.55
CA LYS A 195 -34.36 -20.83 -15.68
C LYS A 195 -34.93 -19.43 -16.08
N PRO A 196 -34.44 -18.66 -17.08
CA PRO A 196 -33.23 -18.78 -17.92
C PRO A 196 -32.40 -17.47 -18.11
N LEU A 197 -31.26 -17.65 -18.79
CA LEU A 197 -30.39 -16.67 -19.47
C LEU A 197 -31.08 -15.38 -19.98
N LYS A 198 -30.43 -14.24 -19.74
CA LYS A 198 -30.27 -13.14 -20.71
C LYS A 198 -29.10 -12.24 -20.29
N GLN A 199 -28.25 -11.94 -21.27
CA GLN A 199 -27.14 -10.97 -21.30
C GLN A 199 -25.83 -11.43 -20.62
N GLU A 200 -24.83 -12.09 -21.22
CA GLU A 200 -24.11 -11.94 -22.50
C GLU A 200 -24.27 -10.59 -23.23
N VAL A 201 -23.18 -9.85 -23.35
CA VAL A 201 -23.05 -8.45 -23.81
C VAL A 201 -23.02 -7.42 -22.66
N GLU A 202 -21.95 -7.43 -21.87
CA GLU A 202 -21.25 -6.22 -21.34
C GLU A 202 -20.17 -6.64 -20.31
N ALA A 203 -19.22 -7.47 -20.74
CA ALA A 203 -18.02 -7.77 -19.96
C ALA A 203 -16.80 -7.88 -20.89
N ARG A 204 -16.60 -6.88 -21.75
CA ARG A 204 -15.26 -6.48 -22.21
C ARG A 204 -14.92 -5.18 -21.51
N LYS A 205 -14.84 -5.21 -20.18
CA LYS A 205 -14.06 -4.21 -19.47
C LYS A 205 -12.62 -4.55 -19.73
N GLU A 206 -11.90 -3.59 -20.30
CA GLU A 206 -10.45 -3.52 -20.35
C GLU A 206 -9.86 -4.24 -19.12
N GLU A 207 -9.23 -5.39 -19.33
CA GLU A 207 -8.25 -5.88 -18.37
C GLU A 207 -7.11 -4.87 -18.43
N ALA A 208 -7.24 -3.81 -17.63
CA ALA A 208 -6.16 -2.87 -17.39
C ALA A 208 -5.02 -3.68 -16.79
N ILE A 209 -4.02 -3.97 -17.62
CA ILE A 209 -2.77 -4.60 -17.22
C ILE A 209 -2.20 -3.73 -16.10
N LYS A 210 -2.20 -4.22 -14.87
CA LYS A 210 -1.66 -3.48 -13.72
C LYS A 210 -0.13 -3.49 -13.86
N PRO A 211 0.52 -2.34 -14.11
CA PRO A 211 1.95 -2.31 -14.32
C PRO A 211 2.68 -2.59 -12.99
N THR A 212 3.55 -3.60 -12.98
CA THR A 212 4.24 -4.07 -11.76
C THR A 212 5.66 -3.52 -11.61
N THR A 213 6.26 -3.07 -12.72
CA THR A 213 7.63 -2.52 -12.77
C THR A 213 7.65 -1.09 -13.34
N LEU A 214 8.77 -0.37 -13.19
CA LEU A 214 8.95 0.96 -13.78
C LEU A 214 8.83 0.93 -15.31
N GLU A 215 9.33 -0.14 -15.93
CA GLU A 215 9.25 -0.38 -17.38
C GLU A 215 7.80 -0.62 -17.84
N ASP A 216 7.01 -1.40 -17.10
CA ASP A 216 5.59 -1.59 -17.38
C ASP A 216 4.81 -0.27 -17.26
N ARG A 217 5.19 0.59 -16.30
CA ARG A 217 4.54 1.90 -16.07
C ARG A 217 4.84 2.86 -17.21
N LEU A 218 6.10 2.97 -17.61
CA LEU A 218 6.47 3.77 -18.77
C LEU A 218 5.77 3.25 -20.02
N SER A 219 5.74 1.92 -20.20
CA SER A 219 5.00 1.25 -21.26
C SER A 219 3.52 1.64 -21.25
N SER A 220 2.83 1.59 -20.11
CA SER A 220 1.42 1.99 -20.01
C SER A 220 1.21 3.48 -20.37
N LYS A 221 2.08 4.37 -19.88
CA LYS A 221 2.03 5.81 -20.19
C LYS A 221 2.27 6.12 -21.66
N LEU A 222 3.04 5.30 -22.38
CA LEU A 222 3.23 5.47 -23.82
C LEU A 222 1.93 5.32 -24.62
N GLY A 223 0.89 4.67 -24.09
CA GLY A 223 -0.44 4.66 -24.70
C GLY A 223 -1.20 5.99 -24.57
N ASP A 224 -0.91 6.79 -23.54
CA ASP A 224 -1.55 8.08 -23.30
C ASP A 224 -1.04 9.15 -24.27
N SER A 225 -1.94 9.65 -25.11
CA SER A 225 -1.59 10.65 -26.11
C SER A 225 -1.16 11.99 -25.49
N SER A 226 -1.68 12.36 -24.32
CA SER A 226 -1.29 13.60 -23.64
C SER A 226 0.15 13.52 -23.13
N PHE A 227 0.55 12.38 -22.58
CA PHE A 227 1.92 12.11 -22.15
C PHE A 227 2.88 12.15 -23.34
N VAL A 228 2.54 11.46 -24.44
CA VAL A 228 3.39 11.45 -25.64
C VAL A 228 3.53 12.85 -26.26
N LEU A 229 2.47 13.66 -26.27
CA LEU A 229 2.55 15.05 -26.72
C LEU A 229 3.50 15.89 -25.86
N GLN A 230 3.52 15.69 -24.53
CA GLN A 230 4.48 16.36 -23.65
C GLN A 230 5.93 15.95 -23.95
N LEU A 231 6.16 14.66 -24.24
CA LEU A 231 7.50 14.21 -24.66
C LEU A 231 7.92 14.84 -25.99
N LEU A 232 7.00 14.91 -26.95
CA LEU A 232 7.27 15.47 -28.27
C LEU A 232 7.58 16.98 -28.21
N ASP A 233 6.93 17.73 -27.31
CA ASP A 233 7.16 19.17 -27.12
C ASP A 233 8.61 19.51 -26.74
N LYS A 234 9.30 18.57 -26.06
CA LYS A 234 10.72 18.71 -25.67
C LYS A 234 11.67 17.87 -26.51
N SER A 235 11.24 17.50 -27.71
CA SER A 235 11.99 16.60 -28.57
C SER A 235 12.50 17.27 -29.83
N SER A 236 13.58 16.72 -30.37
CA SER A 236 14.07 17.02 -31.71
C SER A 236 13.99 15.75 -32.57
N SER A 237 13.44 15.87 -33.77
CA SER A 237 13.35 14.75 -34.72
C SER A 237 14.74 14.23 -35.09
N LEU A 238 14.87 12.90 -35.16
CA LEU A 238 16.10 12.21 -35.51
C LEU A 238 16.02 11.64 -36.92
N GLU A 239 15.05 10.75 -37.15
CA GLU A 239 14.86 10.06 -38.43
C GLU A 239 13.42 9.57 -38.57
N VAL A 240 13.00 9.35 -39.81
CA VAL A 240 11.73 8.69 -40.15
C VAL A 240 12.05 7.58 -41.15
N GLU A 241 11.61 6.37 -40.85
CA GLU A 241 11.87 5.20 -41.69
C GLU A 241 10.69 4.23 -41.71
N ILE A 242 10.65 3.37 -42.73
CA ILE A 242 9.73 2.24 -42.78
C ILE A 242 10.53 1.01 -42.37
N THR A 243 10.18 0.40 -41.24
CA THR A 243 10.95 -0.71 -40.68
C THR A 243 10.09 -1.66 -39.83
N LYS A 244 10.61 -2.85 -39.58
CA LYS A 244 10.08 -3.77 -38.56
C LYS A 244 10.75 -3.44 -37.22
N VAL A 245 9.93 -3.14 -36.22
CA VAL A 245 10.43 -2.79 -34.89
C VAL A 245 10.82 -4.07 -34.16
N THR A 246 12.12 -4.35 -34.12
CA THR A 246 12.70 -5.48 -33.41
C THR A 246 13.50 -5.01 -32.20
N GLU A 247 13.84 -5.93 -31.29
CA GLU A 247 14.72 -5.63 -30.15
C GLU A 247 16.09 -5.16 -30.63
N ALA A 248 16.62 -5.76 -31.70
CA ALA A 248 17.88 -5.34 -32.34
C ALA A 248 17.80 -3.92 -32.89
N TYR A 249 16.67 -3.56 -33.52
CA TYR A 249 16.41 -2.21 -33.98
C TYR A 249 16.43 -1.21 -32.83
N LEU A 250 15.64 -1.44 -31.77
CA LEU A 250 15.60 -0.55 -30.61
C LEU A 250 16.96 -0.46 -29.91
N SER A 251 17.68 -1.58 -29.80
CA SER A 251 19.03 -1.62 -29.21
C SER A 251 20.04 -0.81 -30.03
N SER A 252 19.88 -0.76 -31.36
CA SER A 252 20.75 0.06 -32.21
C SER A 252 20.63 1.56 -31.92
N LEU A 253 19.47 2.00 -31.40
CA LEU A 253 19.21 3.39 -31.05
C LEU A 253 19.89 3.81 -29.73
N ILE A 254 20.29 2.87 -28.87
CA ILE A 254 20.99 3.17 -27.60
C ILE A 254 22.23 4.05 -27.85
N ASN A 255 22.99 3.77 -28.91
CA ASN A 255 24.18 4.53 -29.27
C ASN A 255 23.89 5.96 -29.74
N LYS A 256 22.64 6.26 -30.11
CA LYS A 256 22.18 7.61 -30.50
C LYS A 256 21.73 8.44 -29.28
N VAL A 257 21.69 7.85 -28.08
CA VAL A 257 21.36 8.55 -26.84
C VAL A 257 22.60 9.30 -26.32
N GLY A 258 22.61 10.63 -26.47
CA GLY A 258 23.80 11.46 -26.23
C GLY A 258 24.20 11.67 -24.76
N SER A 259 23.34 11.31 -23.79
CA SER A 259 23.59 11.48 -22.35
C SER A 259 22.64 10.64 -21.50
N LYS A 260 22.97 10.42 -20.22
CA LYS A 260 22.08 9.72 -19.26
C LYS A 260 20.75 10.43 -19.01
N ASP A 261 20.69 11.75 -19.23
CA ASP A 261 19.49 12.58 -19.04
C ASP A 261 18.69 12.78 -20.36
N SER A 262 18.94 11.90 -21.33
CA SER A 262 18.26 11.91 -22.63
C SER A 262 17.80 10.51 -23.00
N PHE A 263 16.78 10.42 -23.84
CA PHE A 263 16.27 9.17 -24.37
C PHE A 263 15.71 9.38 -25.77
N ILE A 264 15.51 8.29 -26.50
CA ILE A 264 14.85 8.29 -27.80
C ILE A 264 13.44 7.78 -27.63
N LEU A 265 12.47 8.60 -28.04
CA LEU A 265 11.10 8.20 -28.25
C LEU A 265 10.95 7.72 -29.69
N VAL A 266 10.58 6.46 -29.87
CA VAL A 266 10.18 5.88 -31.15
C VAL A 266 8.66 5.88 -31.20
N SER A 267 8.07 6.46 -32.25
CA SER A 267 6.63 6.44 -32.48
C SER A 267 6.34 5.93 -33.89
N CYS A 268 5.74 4.75 -33.95
CA CYS A 268 5.46 3.97 -35.13
C CYS A 268 3.95 3.86 -35.38
N LYS A 269 3.54 3.92 -36.63
CA LYS A 269 2.14 3.75 -37.03
C LYS A 269 2.02 2.99 -38.36
N ARG A 270 1.01 2.13 -38.44
CA ARG A 270 0.56 1.47 -39.67
C ARG A 270 -0.96 1.32 -39.61
N GLN A 271 -1.70 2.11 -40.40
CA GLN A 271 -3.17 2.11 -40.37
C GLN A 271 -3.72 2.31 -38.93
N ALA A 272 -4.41 1.30 -38.38
CA ALA A 272 -4.92 1.29 -37.01
C ALA A 272 -3.85 0.88 -35.97
N ASP A 273 -2.80 0.18 -36.40
CA ASP A 273 -1.76 -0.32 -35.53
C ASP A 273 -0.78 0.80 -35.14
N LYS A 274 -0.38 0.82 -33.88
CA LYS A 274 0.56 1.79 -33.31
C LYS A 274 1.58 1.05 -32.46
N LEU A 275 2.81 1.52 -32.49
CA LEU A 275 3.85 1.08 -31.55
C LEU A 275 4.63 2.29 -31.07
N ARG A 276 4.91 2.36 -29.78
CA ARG A 276 5.73 3.39 -29.18
C ARG A 276 6.77 2.73 -28.29
N ALA A 277 8.00 3.22 -28.31
CA ALA A 277 9.06 2.72 -27.45
C ALA A 277 9.93 3.86 -26.94
N VAL A 278 10.51 3.68 -25.76
CA VAL A 278 11.51 4.59 -25.20
C VAL A 278 12.80 3.83 -25.00
N VAL A 279 13.89 4.39 -25.53
CA VAL A 279 15.23 3.83 -25.45
C VAL A 279 16.15 4.81 -24.73
N GLY A 280 16.74 4.37 -23.62
CA GLY A 280 17.72 5.13 -22.85
C GLY A 280 19.16 4.71 -23.18
N SER A 281 20.13 5.34 -22.52
CA SER A 281 21.56 5.04 -22.73
C SER A 281 21.99 3.66 -22.22
N GLU A 282 21.20 3.04 -21.35
CA GLU A 282 21.51 1.74 -20.72
C GLU A 282 20.61 0.60 -21.23
N GLY A 283 19.63 0.89 -22.09
CA GLY A 283 18.70 -0.13 -22.59
C GLY A 283 17.35 0.41 -23.05
N ILE A 284 16.44 -0.52 -23.36
CA ILE A 284 15.05 -0.23 -23.68
C ILE A 284 14.30 -0.01 -22.36
N LEU A 285 13.64 1.14 -22.21
CA LEU A 285 13.00 1.55 -20.96
C LEU A 285 11.49 1.25 -20.92
N GLY A 286 10.84 1.10 -22.08
CA GLY A 286 9.42 0.80 -22.16
C GLY A 286 8.92 0.68 -23.59
N ILE A 287 7.93 -0.16 -23.81
CA ILE A 287 7.33 -0.44 -25.12
C ILE A 287 5.82 -0.57 -24.96
N TRP A 288 5.07 0.08 -25.83
CA TRP A 288 3.62 -0.03 -25.93
C TRP A 288 3.23 -0.30 -27.37
N ALA A 289 2.24 -1.15 -27.59
CA ALA A 289 1.63 -1.31 -28.90
C ALA A 289 0.12 -1.45 -28.80
N GLU A 290 -0.57 -0.98 -29.83
CA GLU A 290 -1.98 -1.23 -30.09
C GLU A 290 -2.03 -1.92 -31.45
N ILE A 291 -2.27 -3.24 -31.45
CA ILE A 291 -2.32 -4.06 -32.67
C ILE A 291 -3.72 -4.65 -32.78
N GLY A 292 -4.43 -4.38 -33.88
CA GLY A 292 -5.80 -4.85 -34.07
C GLY A 292 -6.74 -4.43 -32.93
N TYR A 293 -6.60 -3.19 -32.43
CA TYR A 293 -7.34 -2.63 -31.28
C TYR A 293 -7.08 -3.31 -29.93
N THR A 294 -6.10 -4.21 -29.84
CA THR A 294 -5.66 -4.82 -28.58
C THR A 294 -4.36 -4.17 -28.14
N GLN A 295 -4.30 -3.80 -26.86
CA GLN A 295 -3.12 -3.15 -26.28
C GLN A 295 -2.18 -4.18 -25.65
N TYR A 296 -0.89 -3.95 -25.83
CA TYR A 296 0.18 -4.79 -25.32
C TYR A 296 1.29 -3.92 -24.72
N LEU A 297 1.98 -4.44 -23.70
CA LEU A 297 3.07 -3.75 -23.00
C LEU A 297 4.38 -4.54 -23.07
N GLY A 298 5.50 -3.84 -22.95
CA GLY A 298 6.83 -4.44 -22.86
C GLY A 298 7.20 -5.32 -24.04
N MET A 299 7.92 -6.41 -23.76
CA MET A 299 8.39 -7.34 -24.80
C MET A 299 7.26 -8.09 -25.51
N GLU A 300 6.09 -8.24 -24.86
CA GLU A 300 4.91 -8.81 -25.51
C GLU A 300 4.43 -7.91 -26.65
N ALA A 301 4.41 -6.58 -26.44
CA ALA A 301 4.07 -5.62 -27.49
C ALA A 301 4.97 -5.78 -28.72
N LEU A 302 6.26 -6.01 -28.48
CA LEU A 302 7.25 -6.20 -29.52
C LEU A 302 7.08 -7.56 -30.23
N ALA A 303 6.72 -8.61 -29.49
CA ALA A 303 6.42 -9.93 -30.03
C ALA A 303 5.19 -9.92 -30.95
N GLN A 304 4.14 -9.15 -30.60
CA GLN A 304 2.94 -8.99 -31.44
C GLN A 304 3.22 -8.15 -32.69
N ALA A 305 4.17 -7.21 -32.61
CA ALA A 305 4.53 -6.31 -33.70
C ALA A 305 5.61 -6.86 -34.66
N LYS A 306 6.25 -7.99 -34.34
CA LYS A 306 7.48 -8.48 -35.01
C LYS A 306 7.40 -8.63 -36.53
N ASP A 307 6.22 -8.95 -37.06
CA ASP A 307 6.00 -9.21 -38.49
C ASP A 307 5.34 -8.03 -39.22
N ILE A 308 5.13 -6.91 -38.53
CA ILE A 308 4.47 -5.72 -39.03
C ILE A 308 5.51 -4.66 -39.41
N GLU A 309 5.44 -4.17 -40.63
CA GLU A 309 6.22 -2.99 -41.06
C GLU A 309 5.48 -1.71 -40.69
N PHE A 310 6.14 -0.85 -39.93
CA PHE A 310 5.61 0.43 -39.51
C PHE A 310 6.34 1.57 -40.19
N THR A 311 5.66 2.71 -40.36
CA THR A 311 6.35 3.99 -40.51
C THR A 311 6.67 4.50 -39.10
N CYS A 312 7.96 4.56 -38.78
CA CYS A 312 8.50 4.95 -37.48
C CYS A 312 9.19 6.29 -37.56
N ALA A 313 8.86 7.17 -36.62
CA ALA A 313 9.57 8.41 -36.38
C ALA A 313 10.28 8.34 -35.02
N SER A 314 11.57 8.63 -35.01
CA SER A 314 12.40 8.65 -33.81
C SER A 314 12.71 10.09 -33.40
N TYR A 315 12.63 10.37 -32.11
CA TYR A 315 12.82 11.70 -31.53
C TYR A 315 13.78 11.62 -30.36
N VAL A 316 14.75 12.51 -30.31
CA VAL A 316 15.62 12.68 -29.14
C VAL A 316 14.93 13.61 -28.15
N VAL A 317 14.67 13.14 -26.94
CA VAL A 317 14.06 13.92 -25.86
C VAL A 317 15.15 14.29 -24.85
N LYS A 318 15.21 15.57 -24.47
CA LYS A 318 16.21 16.10 -23.52
C LYS A 318 15.54 16.92 -22.42
N GLY A 319 16.17 16.95 -21.24
CA GLY A 319 15.74 17.81 -20.14
C GLY A 319 14.43 17.38 -19.49
N ILE A 320 14.13 16.08 -19.56
CA ILE A 320 13.01 15.43 -18.88
C ILE A 320 13.58 14.22 -18.13
N THR A 321 13.24 14.12 -16.84
CA THR A 321 13.46 12.91 -16.04
C THR A 321 12.22 12.03 -16.18
N LEU A 322 12.42 10.78 -16.60
CA LEU A 322 11.39 9.73 -16.60
C LEU A 322 11.24 9.13 -15.20
#